data_AF-A0A4R6C556-F1
#
_entry.id   AF-A0A4R6C556-F1
#
_cell.length_a   1.000
_cell.length_b   1.000
_cell.length_c   1.000
_cell.angle_alpha   90.00
_cell.angle_beta   90.00
_cell.angle_gamma   90.00
#
_symmetry.space_group_name_H-M   'P 1'
#
loop_
_entity.id
_entity.type
_entity.pdbx_description
1 polymer ?
#
loop_
_entity_poly.entity_id
_entity_poly.type
_entity_poly.pdbx_seq_one_letter_code
_entity_poly.pdbx_strand_id
1 'polypeptide(L)' 'MLKRKPSKGEIITSTIISILFVILNVYNIINAERTMFLVFSIISLLIFTTFIVLNIRTLRKMEEHDN' A
#
# COMPACT_ATOMS: atom_id res chain seq x y z
N MET A 1 19.29 -18.49 3.39
CA MET A 1 17.82 -18.28 3.37
C MET A 1 17.36 -18.19 1.93
N LEU A 2 16.67 -19.22 1.41
CA LEU A 2 16.01 -19.16 0.10
C LEU A 2 14.91 -18.08 0.16
N LYS A 3 15.10 -16.94 -0.53
CA LYS A 3 14.06 -15.92 -0.66
C LYS A 3 12.87 -16.53 -1.41
N ARG A 4 11.80 -16.87 -0.69
CA ARG A 4 10.54 -17.32 -1.29
C ARG A 4 9.97 -16.14 -2.09
N LYS A 5 9.70 -16.34 -3.38
CA LYS A 5 8.97 -15.33 -4.18
C LYS A 5 7.57 -15.18 -3.59
N PRO A 6 7.08 -13.96 -3.36
CA PRO A 6 5.71 -13.75 -2.90
C PRO A 6 4.73 -14.30 -3.93
N SER A 7 3.67 -14.95 -3.44
CA SER A 7 2.57 -15.44 -4.28
C SER A 7 1.67 -14.28 -4.74
N LYS A 8 0.96 -14.48 -5.87
CA LYS A 8 -0.03 -13.50 -6.36
C LYS A 8 -1.06 -13.14 -5.28
N GLY A 9 -1.54 -14.14 -4.52
CA GLY A 9 -2.48 -13.94 -3.42
C GLY A 9 -1.94 -13.01 -2.34
N GLU A 10 -0.70 -13.20 -1.88
CA GLU A 10 -0.07 -12.34 -0.87
C GLU A 10 0.06 -10.88 -1.34
N ILE A 11 0.38 -10.67 -2.62
CA ILE A 11 0.48 -9.32 -3.19
C ILE A 11 -0.91 -8.67 -3.27
N ILE A 12 -1.94 -9.40 -3.69
CA ILE A 12 -3.32 -8.89 -3.75
C ILE A 12 -3.80 -8.51 -2.33
N THR A 13 -3.64 -9.41 -1.36
CA THR A 13 -4.05 -9.15 0.03
C THR A 13 -3.32 -7.93 0.61
N SER A 14 -2.00 -7.82 0.42
CA SER A 14 -1.24 -6.66 0.89
C SER A 14 -1.64 -5.36 0.19
N THR A 15 -2.05 -5.42 -1.07
CA THR A 15 -2.59 -4.26 -1.82
C THR A 15 -3.91 -3.78 -1.23
N ILE A 16 -4.84 -4.70 -0.95
CA ILE A 16 -6.13 -4.37 -0.33
C ILE A 16 -5.91 -3.71 1.04
N ILE A 17 -5.04 -4.28 1.87
CA ILE A 17 -4.70 -3.70 3.18
C ILE A 17 -4.12 -2.29 3.01
N SER A 18 -3.21 -2.10 2.06
CA SER A 18 -2.61 -0.78 1.79
C SER A 18 -3.66 0.25 1.36
N ILE A 19 -4.64 -0.12 0.54
CA ILE A 19 -5.75 0.75 0.14
C ILE A 19 -6.60 1.16 1.35
N LEU A 20 -6.91 0.21 2.26
CA LEU A 20 -7.67 0.52 3.48
C LEU A 20 -6.93 1.53 4.36
N PHE A 21 -5.61 1.40 4.49
CA PHE A 21 -4.80 2.38 5.20
C PHE A 21 -4.80 3.75 4.51
N VAL A 22 -4.73 3.81 3.18
CA VAL A 22 -4.85 5.09 2.44
C VAL A 22 -6.18 5.78 2.77
N ILE A 23 -7.30 5.05 2.73
CA ILE A 23 -8.62 5.59 3.05
C ILE A 23 -8.66 6.13 4.49
N LEU A 24 -8.15 5.37 5.45
CA LEU A 24 -8.10 5.78 6.86
C LEU A 24 -7.24 7.03 7.06
N ASN A 25 -6.07 7.10 6.43
CA ASN A 25 -5.20 8.28 6.52
C ASN A 25 -5.85 9.52 5.91
N VAL A 26 -6.54 9.39 4.78
CA VAL A 26 -7.29 10.51 4.17
C VAL A 26 -8.39 10.98 5.12
N TYR A 27 -9.16 10.06 5.71
CA TYR A 27 -10.16 10.40 6.72
C TYR A 27 -9.55 11.13 7.91
N ASN A 28 -8.40 10.66 8.40
CA ASN A 28 -7.69 11.31 9.50
C ASN A 28 -7.22 12.71 9.12
N ILE A 29 -6.69 12.92 7.90
CA ILE A 29 -6.25 14.25 7.44
C ILE A 29 -7.42 15.23 7.39
N ILE A 30 -8.58 14.80 6.90
CA ILE A 30 -9.78 15.63 6.79
C ILE A 30 -10.30 16.04 8.17
N ASN A 31 -10.24 15.14 9.15
CA ASN A 31 -10.80 15.35 10.49
C ASN A 31 -9.75 15.70 11.56
N ALA A 32 -8.48 15.88 11.20
CA ALA A 32 -7.41 16.09 12.17
C ALA A 32 -7.43 17.52 12.73
N GLU A 33 -7.72 17.62 14.03
CA GLU A 33 -7.61 18.89 14.78
C GLU A 33 -6.17 19.17 15.26
N ARG A 34 -5.33 18.13 15.37
CA ARG A 34 -3.96 18.25 15.88
C ARG A 34 -2.92 18.06 14.78
N THR A 35 -2.01 19.02 14.66
CA THR A 35 -0.95 19.08 13.63
C THR A 35 -0.06 17.83 13.60
N MET A 36 0.24 17.23 14.75
CA MET A 36 1.10 16.03 14.83
C MET A 36 0.45 14.82 14.14
N PHE A 37 -0.85 14.59 14.33
CA PHE A 37 -1.56 13.50 13.66
C PHE A 37 -1.67 13.73 12.15
N LEU A 38 -1.75 14.98 11.72
CA LEU A 38 -1.79 15.36 10.30
C LEU A 38 -0.46 15.02 9.60
N VAL A 39 0.69 15.35 10.22
CA VAL A 39 2.02 14.99 9.70
C VAL A 39 2.19 13.48 9.59
N PHE A 40 1.84 12.73 10.64
CA PHE A 40 1.91 11.26 10.60
C PHE A 40 1.00 10.67 9.51
N SER A 41 -0.21 11.21 9.36
CA SER A 41 -1.16 10.74 8.36
C SER A 41 -0.66 10.99 6.93
N ILE A 42 -0.02 12.14 6.67
CA ILE A 42 0.60 12.43 5.36
C ILE A 42 1.78 11.48 5.08
N ILE A 43 2.68 11.27 6.04
CA ILE A 43 3.82 10.36 5.86
C ILE A 43 3.33 8.94 5.59
N SER A 44 2.37 8.47 6.40
CA SER A 44 1.73 7.16 6.25
C SER A 44 1.05 7.03 4.89
N LEU A 45 0.32 8.05 4.44
CA LEU A 45 -0.30 8.09 3.12
C LEU A 45 0.72 7.87 2.00
N LEU A 46 1.84 8.58 2.02
CA LEU A 46 2.91 8.45 1.01
C LEU A 46 3.51 7.04 0.98
N ILE A 47 3.72 6.43 2.15
CA ILE A 47 4.25 5.06 2.27
C ILE A 47 3.27 4.06 1.64
N PHE A 48 2.00 4.08 2.05
CA PHE A 48 1.02 3.12 1.57
C PHE A 48 0.70 3.29 0.08
N THR A 49 0.63 4.53 -0.43
CA THR A 49 0.50 4.77 -1.87
C THR A 49 1.68 4.19 -2.65
N THR A 50 2.90 4.34 -2.13
CA THR A 50 4.10 3.73 -2.74
C THR A 50 4.01 2.20 -2.77
N PHE A 51 3.59 1.58 -1.67
CA PHE A 51 3.37 0.12 -1.61
C PHE A 51 2.35 -0.36 -2.64
N ILE A 52 1.23 0.35 -2.80
CA ILE A 52 0.22 0.02 -3.81
C ILE A 52 0.83 0.03 -5.21
N VAL A 53 1.58 1.08 -5.56
CA VAL A 53 2.24 1.19 -6.87
C VAL A 53 3.23 0.04 -7.10
N LEU A 54 4.03 -0.31 -6.09
CA LEU A 54 4.98 -1.41 -6.17
C LEU A 54 4.28 -2.77 -6.34
N ASN A 55 3.20 -3.00 -5.60
CA ASN A 55 2.42 -4.24 -5.70
C ASN A 55 1.76 -4.40 -7.07
N ILE A 56 1.14 -3.34 -7.60
CA ILE A 56 0.52 -3.36 -8.95
C ILE A 56 1.59 -3.62 -10.01
N ARG A 57 2.74 -2.96 -9.94
CA ARG A 57 3.86 -3.21 -10.87
C ARG A 57 4.35 -4.66 -10.78
N THR A 58 4.39 -5.23 -9.58
CA THR A 58 4.82 -6.62 -9.37
C THR A 58 3.79 -7.59 -9.93
N LEU A 59 2.48 -7.36 -9.70
CA LEU A 59 1.40 -8.16 -10.27
C LEU A 59 1.44 -8.16 -11.79
N ARG A 60 1.59 -6.98 -12.41
CA ARG A 60 1.70 -6.86 -13.87
C ARG A 60 2.88 -7.66 -14.43
N LYS A 61 4.06 -7.57 -13.81
CA LYS A 61 5.22 -8.37 -14.21
C LYS A 61 4.97 -9.88 -14.06
N MET A 62 4.19 -10.30 -13.06
CA MET A 62 3.83 -11.71 -12.89
C MET A 62 2.84 -12.18 -13.96
N GLU A 63 1.92 -11.32 -14.41
CA GLU A 63 1.02 -11.62 -15.53
C GLU A 63 1.74 -11.68 -16.88
N GLU A 64 2.72 -10.80 -17.11
CA GLU A 64 3.56 -10.79 -18.32
C GLU A 64 4.46 -12.05 -18.44
N HIS A 65 4.73 -12.75 -17.34
CA HIS A 65 5.54 -13.98 -17.32
C HIS A 65 4.73 -15.29 -17.36
N ASP A 66 3.41 -15.23 -17.14
CA ASP A 66 2.52 -16.41 -17.20
C ASP A 66 1.87 -16.59 -18.59
N ASN A 67 2.00 -15.62 -19.51
CA ASN A 67 1.58 -15.68 -20.91
C ASN A 67 2.75 -16.02 -21.84
#